data_AF-A0A934M9N7-F1
#
_entry.id   AF-A0A934M9N7-F1
#
_cell.length_a   1.000
_cell.length_b   1.000
_cell.length_c   1.000
_cell.angle_alpha   90.00
_cell.angle_beta   90.00
_cell.angle_gamma   90.00
#
_symmetry.space_group_name_H-M   'P 1'
#
loop_
_entity.id
_entity.type
_entity.pdbx_description
1 polymer ?
#
loop_
_entity_poly.entity_id
_entity_poly.type
_entity_poly.pdbx_seq_one_letter_code
_entity_poly.pdbx_strand_id
1 'polypeptide(L)'
;MMTGAALPTPLMVVVSVVGALLVLGALRDVFLTLWHPSGQGRLSGYVSTVLWRAARRIGPRAQNHAGPAVLVAVIVVWGSLVVVGCALVYWPWVPEAFVYGSGVPEGRWAGALDALYVSAVVLGTLGFGDIVPASGVLRLVAAGEALVGFGLLTAGMSWVQQITPALQRRRSLAGELDALARSARAAGSGAEHDEDGDEDEDDAHGLPPLHVIDDLVRSVVAVRVDLWQHAQTYYFRDSDPSVALDLALPIASRVAHRACTVPSHRDAGRRLGVALDLLAELLAEQHVPGEGDRDAVFRRYAADQAR
;
A
#
# COMPACT_ATOMS: atom_id res chain seq x y z
N MET A 1 36.37 20.25 16.49
CA MET A 1 37.56 20.15 15.64
C MET A 1 37.97 18.69 15.58
N MET A 2 37.27 17.89 14.76
CA MET A 2 37.67 16.51 14.46
C MET A 2 38.45 16.59 13.15
N THR A 3 39.76 16.39 13.24
CA THR A 3 40.64 16.21 12.09
C THR A 3 40.08 15.10 11.21
N GLY A 4 39.73 15.42 9.97
CA GLY A 4 39.39 14.45 8.93
C GLY A 4 40.63 13.61 8.62
N ALA A 5 40.87 12.57 9.42
CA ALA A 5 41.78 11.52 9.03
C ALA A 5 41.15 10.81 7.83
N ALA A 6 41.80 10.86 6.67
CA ALA A 6 41.42 10.07 5.52
C ALA A 6 41.20 8.62 5.97
N LEU A 7 40.03 8.06 5.67
CA LEU A 7 39.71 6.70 6.07
C LEU A 7 40.78 5.76 5.49
N PRO A 8 41.24 4.74 6.23
CA PRO A 8 42.13 3.73 5.65
C PRO A 8 41.47 3.12 4.41
N THR A 9 42.25 2.85 3.36
CA THR A 9 41.76 2.33 2.07
C THR A 9 40.80 1.13 2.18
N PRO A 10 40.99 0.11 3.07
CA PRO A 10 39.99 -0.95 3.22
C PRO A 10 38.66 -0.42 3.77
N LEU A 11 38.67 0.56 4.67
CA LEU A 11 37.46 1.15 5.24
C LEU A 11 36.70 1.97 4.20
N MET A 12 37.39 2.68 3.31
CA MET A 12 36.77 3.38 2.18
C MET A 12 35.96 2.42 1.31
N VAL A 13 36.57 1.29 0.92
CA VAL A 13 35.91 0.27 0.10
C VAL A 13 34.70 -0.31 0.83
N VAL A 14 34.85 -0.66 2.12
CA VAL A 14 33.75 -1.20 2.91
C VAL A 14 32.57 -0.23 2.98
N VAL A 15 32.82 1.06 3.26
CA VAL A 15 31.77 2.08 3.35
C VAL A 15 31.05 2.26 2.01
N SER A 16 31.78 2.34 0.89
CA SER A 16 31.16 2.44 -0.44
C SER A 16 30.38 1.17 -0.82
N VAL A 17 30.88 -0.02 -0.48
CA VAL A 17 30.16 -1.28 -0.71
C VAL A 17 28.87 -1.34 0.09
N VAL A 18 28.91 -0.94 1.37
CA VAL A 18 27.70 -0.86 2.22
C VAL A 18 26.69 0.13 1.62
N GLY A 19 27.16 1.30 1.16
CA GLY A 19 26.32 2.28 0.47
C GLY A 19 25.65 1.71 -0.78
N ALA A 20 26.43 1.07 -1.65
CA ALA A 20 25.90 0.44 -2.86
C ALA A 20 24.90 -0.68 -2.57
N LEU A 21 25.16 -1.53 -1.58
CA LEU A 21 24.21 -2.57 -1.14
C LEU A 21 22.92 -1.98 -0.60
N LEU A 22 22.99 -0.84 0.09
CA LEU A 22 21.83 -0.14 0.61
C LEU A 22 20.98 0.43 -0.53
N VAL A 23 21.59 1.05 -1.55
CA VAL A 23 20.89 1.49 -2.78
C VAL A 23 20.24 0.31 -3.49
N LEU A 24 20.97 -0.79 -3.69
CA LEU A 24 20.44 -1.99 -4.35
C LEU A 24 19.29 -2.62 -3.54
N GLY A 25 19.37 -2.60 -2.21
CA GLY A 25 18.30 -3.03 -1.32
C GLY A 25 17.04 -2.18 -1.46
N ALA A 26 17.19 -0.86 -1.51
CA ALA A 26 16.08 0.08 -1.75
C ALA A 26 15.44 -0.15 -3.12
N LEU A 27 16.24 -0.25 -4.19
CA LEU A 27 15.76 -0.53 -5.55
C LEU A 27 15.06 -1.89 -5.66
N ARG A 28 15.58 -2.91 -4.96
CA ARG A 28 14.91 -4.22 -4.87
C ARG A 28 13.55 -4.09 -4.20
N ASP A 29 13.45 -3.33 -3.11
CA ASP A 29 12.16 -3.12 -2.42
C ASP A 29 11.16 -2.37 -3.30
N VAL A 30 11.61 -1.34 -4.03
CA VAL A 30 10.81 -0.63 -5.05
C VAL A 30 10.30 -1.62 -6.10
N PHE A 31 11.20 -2.44 -6.66
CA PHE A 31 10.84 -3.38 -7.72
C PHE A 31 9.83 -4.42 -7.25
N LEU A 32 10.05 -4.96 -6.03
CA LEU A 32 9.12 -5.91 -5.43
C LEU A 32 7.76 -5.25 -5.15
N THR A 33 7.75 -4.02 -4.65
CA THR A 33 6.51 -3.34 -4.29
C THR A 33 5.68 -2.91 -5.49
N LEU A 34 6.32 -2.56 -6.62
CA LEU A 34 5.64 -1.99 -7.78
C LEU A 34 5.40 -2.99 -8.92
N TRP A 35 6.35 -3.89 -9.19
CA TRP A 35 6.31 -4.75 -10.38
C TRP A 35 6.20 -6.24 -10.06
N HIS A 36 6.38 -6.66 -8.80
CA HIS A 36 6.27 -8.07 -8.48
C HIS A 36 4.80 -8.44 -8.21
N PRO A 37 4.23 -9.40 -8.97
CA PRO A 37 2.81 -9.74 -8.85
C PRO A 37 2.40 -10.19 -7.45
N SER A 38 3.30 -10.82 -6.69
CA SER A 38 2.94 -11.60 -5.49
C SER A 38 3.34 -11.03 -4.14
N GLY A 39 3.70 -9.74 -4.00
CA GLY A 39 3.79 -9.17 -2.66
C GLY A 39 4.45 -7.82 -2.50
N GLN A 40 4.10 -7.16 -1.39
CA GLN A 40 4.79 -6.00 -0.85
C GLN A 40 6.28 -6.28 -0.62
N GLY A 41 7.14 -5.33 -0.98
CA GLY A 41 8.51 -5.30 -0.50
C GLY A 41 8.55 -5.36 1.03
N ARG A 42 9.53 -6.09 1.60
CA ARG A 42 9.62 -6.34 3.05
C ARG A 42 9.68 -5.03 3.84
N LEU A 43 10.40 -4.04 3.31
CA LEU A 43 10.55 -2.75 3.96
C LEU A 43 9.25 -1.95 3.86
N SER A 44 8.66 -1.91 2.67
CA SER A 44 7.37 -1.24 2.43
C SER A 44 6.26 -1.80 3.33
N GLY A 45 6.16 -3.12 3.47
CA GLY A 45 5.19 -3.77 4.37
C GLY A 45 5.45 -3.46 5.84
N TYR A 46 6.73 -3.43 6.26
CA TYR A 46 7.10 -3.04 7.63
C TYR A 46 6.73 -1.58 7.93
N VAL A 47 7.09 -0.64 7.06
CA VAL A 47 6.74 0.78 7.19
C VAL A 47 5.23 0.96 7.27
N SER A 48 4.49 0.27 6.40
CA SER A 48 3.03 0.32 6.37
C SER A 48 2.42 -0.15 7.70
N THR A 49 2.90 -1.28 8.22
CA THR A 49 2.42 -1.86 9.49
C THR A 49 2.73 -0.95 10.68
N VAL A 50 3.93 -0.38 10.73
CA VAL A 50 4.34 0.54 11.81
C VAL A 50 3.48 1.80 11.78
N LEU A 51 3.29 2.40 10.61
CA LEU A 51 2.51 3.62 10.48
C LEU A 51 1.03 3.37 10.79
N TRP A 52 0.49 2.23 10.37
CA TRP A 52 -0.86 1.80 10.73
C TRP A 52 -1.03 1.68 12.25
N ARG A 53 -0.13 0.95 12.93
CA ARG A 53 -0.15 0.81 14.39
C ARG A 53 -0.03 2.15 15.10
N ALA A 54 0.80 3.06 14.59
CA ALA A 54 0.92 4.42 15.13
C ALA A 54 -0.37 5.21 14.96
N ALA A 55 -0.98 5.19 13.77
CA ALA A 55 -2.25 5.85 13.49
C ALA A 55 -3.37 5.36 14.43
N ARG A 56 -3.44 4.04 14.69
CA ARG A 56 -4.40 3.47 15.65
C ARG A 56 -4.20 3.99 17.09
N ARG A 57 -2.96 4.22 17.51
CA ARG A 57 -2.68 4.76 18.86
C ARG A 57 -3.00 6.24 18.99
N ILE A 58 -2.94 6.99 17.89
CA ILE A 58 -3.25 8.42 17.87
C ILE A 58 -4.76 8.66 17.85
N GLY A 59 -5.50 7.85 17.08
CA GLY A 59 -6.96 7.82 17.11
C GLY A 59 -7.63 7.89 15.73
N PRO A 60 -8.98 8.02 15.70
CA PRO A 60 -9.79 7.81 14.49
C PRO A 60 -9.45 8.75 13.32
N ARG A 61 -9.11 10.02 13.65
CA ARG A 61 -8.73 11.02 12.63
C ARG A 61 -7.43 10.64 11.91
N ALA A 62 -6.45 10.09 12.64
CA ALA A 62 -5.19 9.67 12.06
C ALA A 62 -5.37 8.43 11.18
N GLN A 63 -6.25 7.50 11.58
CA GLN A 63 -6.55 6.30 10.80
C GLN A 63 -7.19 6.61 9.43
N ASN A 64 -8.01 7.66 9.31
CA ASN A 64 -8.60 8.07 8.03
C ASN A 64 -7.55 8.52 7.00
N HIS A 65 -6.40 9.03 7.46
CA HIS A 65 -5.31 9.46 6.59
C HIS A 65 -4.17 8.44 6.49
N ALA A 66 -4.30 7.27 7.13
CA ALA A 66 -3.24 6.28 7.18
C ALA A 66 -2.86 5.76 5.79
N GLY A 67 -3.82 5.46 4.91
CA GLY A 67 -3.55 4.97 3.55
C GLY A 67 -2.66 5.94 2.73
N PRO A 68 -3.08 7.20 2.53
CA PRO A 68 -2.24 8.20 1.86
C PRO A 68 -0.89 8.44 2.58
N ALA A 69 -0.88 8.46 3.92
CA ALA A 69 0.35 8.65 4.67
C ALA A 69 1.33 7.48 4.50
N VAL A 70 0.84 6.23 4.43
CA VAL A 70 1.64 5.03 4.13
C VAL A 70 2.29 5.15 2.76
N LEU A 71 1.52 5.56 1.75
CA LEU A 71 2.01 5.75 0.38
C LEU A 71 3.18 6.74 0.34
N VAL A 72 3.00 7.92 0.95
CA VAL A 72 4.05 8.95 1.01
C VAL A 72 5.24 8.48 1.84
N ALA A 73 5.00 7.86 2.99
CA ALA A 73 6.06 7.39 3.88
C ALA A 73 6.95 6.34 3.20
N VAL A 74 6.38 5.41 2.44
CA VAL A 74 7.16 4.42 1.68
C VAL A 74 8.06 5.09 0.65
N ILE A 75 7.54 6.05 -0.13
CA ILE A 75 8.32 6.79 -1.13
C ILE A 75 9.45 7.58 -0.46
N VAL A 76 9.17 8.26 0.66
CA VAL A 76 10.17 9.00 1.43
C VAL A 76 11.24 8.06 1.98
N VAL A 77 10.87 6.89 2.49
CA VAL A 77 11.82 5.89 2.98
C VAL A 77 12.72 5.41 1.84
N TRP A 78 12.17 5.08 0.66
CA TRP A 78 12.98 4.71 -0.50
C TRP A 78 13.96 5.80 -0.90
N GLY A 79 13.48 7.04 -1.05
CA GLY A 79 14.33 8.19 -1.37
C GLY A 79 15.42 8.38 -0.33
N SER A 80 15.08 8.36 0.95
CA SER A 80 16.05 8.51 2.04
C SER A 80 17.12 7.42 2.06
N LEU A 81 16.75 6.16 1.76
CA LEU A 81 17.71 5.08 1.66
C LEU A 81 18.63 5.29 0.47
N VAL A 82 18.12 5.66 -0.70
CA VAL A 82 19.00 5.95 -1.84
C VAL A 82 19.93 7.12 -1.53
N VAL A 83 19.43 8.19 -0.92
CA VAL A 83 20.25 9.34 -0.49
C VAL A 83 21.36 8.89 0.47
N VAL A 84 21.01 8.15 1.52
CA VAL A 84 22.00 7.67 2.49
C VAL A 84 22.99 6.70 1.84
N GLY A 85 22.54 5.81 0.97
CA GLY A 85 23.36 4.84 0.27
C GLY A 85 24.37 5.49 -0.67
N CYS A 86 23.93 6.43 -1.51
CA CYS A 86 24.80 7.20 -2.39
C CYS A 86 25.74 8.13 -1.60
N ALA A 87 25.25 8.76 -0.52
CA ALA A 87 26.11 9.52 0.39
C ALA A 87 27.25 8.67 0.97
N LEU A 88 26.98 7.41 1.36
CA LEU A 88 28.03 6.47 1.79
C LEU A 88 28.97 6.10 0.64
N VAL A 89 28.51 6.06 -0.61
CA VAL A 89 29.38 5.88 -1.77
C VAL A 89 30.30 7.08 -1.98
N TYR A 90 29.80 8.31 -1.80
CA TYR A 90 30.57 9.54 -1.99
C TYR A 90 31.51 9.89 -0.84
N TRP A 91 31.09 9.66 0.40
CA TRP A 91 31.79 10.12 1.60
C TRP A 91 33.29 9.78 1.61
N PRO A 92 33.74 8.55 1.29
CA PRO A 92 35.16 8.23 1.28
C PRO A 92 36.02 9.09 0.34
N TRP A 93 35.40 9.72 -0.65
CA TRP A 93 36.06 10.53 -1.68
C TRP A 93 35.93 12.04 -1.44
N VAL A 94 35.20 12.44 -0.39
CA VAL A 94 35.05 13.83 0.03
C VAL A 94 36.15 14.18 1.04
N PRO A 95 36.83 15.34 0.90
CA PRO A 95 36.64 16.37 -0.12
C PRO A 95 37.48 16.22 -1.40
N GLU A 96 38.49 15.34 -1.42
CA GLU A 96 39.58 15.38 -2.41
C GLU A 96 39.15 15.13 -3.85
N ALA A 97 38.08 14.35 -4.07
CA ALA A 97 37.55 14.05 -5.40
C ALA A 97 36.40 14.97 -5.83
N PHE A 98 36.18 16.09 -5.13
CA PHE A 98 35.09 17.04 -5.38
C PHE A 98 35.62 18.46 -5.55
N VAL A 99 34.99 19.23 -6.42
CA VAL A 99 35.26 20.67 -6.62
C VAL A 99 34.14 21.45 -5.96
N TYR A 100 34.53 22.46 -5.17
CA TYR A 100 33.63 23.31 -4.41
C TYR A 100 33.59 24.70 -5.04
N GLY A 101 32.38 25.21 -5.27
CA GLY A 101 32.14 26.53 -5.84
C GLY A 101 32.51 27.64 -4.86
N SER A 102 32.76 28.84 -5.40
CA SER A 102 33.18 30.02 -4.63
C SER A 102 32.16 30.51 -3.58
N GLY A 103 30.91 30.06 -3.65
CA GLY A 103 29.86 30.37 -2.69
C GLY A 103 29.83 29.45 -1.45
N VAL A 104 30.61 28.37 -1.42
CA VAL A 104 30.64 27.43 -0.30
C VAL A 104 31.64 27.90 0.76
N PRO A 105 31.24 28.08 2.04
CA PRO A 105 32.14 28.59 3.08
C PRO A 105 33.39 27.73 3.28
N GLU A 106 34.56 28.30 3.00
CA GLU A 106 35.84 27.63 3.15
C GLU A 106 36.10 27.22 4.62
N GLY A 107 36.52 25.97 4.83
CA GLY A 107 36.97 25.48 6.14
C GLY A 107 35.87 24.88 7.04
N ARG A 108 34.62 24.76 6.56
CA ARG A 108 33.49 24.14 7.28
C ARG A 108 33.00 22.80 6.70
N TRP A 109 33.87 22.13 5.96
CA TRP A 109 33.65 20.82 5.36
C TRP A 109 33.29 19.80 6.44
N ALA A 110 32.09 19.25 6.36
CA ALA A 110 31.59 18.27 7.31
C ALA A 110 31.65 16.84 6.75
N GLY A 111 32.25 16.65 5.57
CA GLY A 111 32.62 15.36 4.97
C GLY A 111 31.39 14.51 4.65
N ALA A 112 30.86 13.82 5.67
CA ALA A 112 29.62 13.06 5.60
C ALA A 112 28.40 13.93 5.22
N LEU A 113 28.30 15.14 5.80
CA LEU A 113 27.17 16.03 5.48
C LEU A 113 27.26 16.58 4.05
N ASP A 114 28.47 16.83 3.55
CA ASP A 114 28.68 17.29 2.17
C ASP A 114 28.30 16.18 1.19
N ALA A 115 28.69 14.93 1.48
CA ALA A 115 28.28 13.75 0.70
C ALA A 115 26.75 13.54 0.72
N LEU A 116 26.12 13.71 1.89
CA LEU A 116 24.67 13.62 2.05
C LEU A 116 23.94 14.71 1.26
N TYR A 117 24.44 15.95 1.31
CA TYR A 117 23.92 17.07 0.56
C TYR A 117 24.01 16.84 -0.96
N VAL A 118 25.19 16.44 -1.45
CA VAL A 118 25.39 16.11 -2.87
C VAL A 118 24.39 15.05 -3.32
N SER A 119 24.29 13.94 -2.57
CA SER A 119 23.37 12.86 -2.89
C SER A 119 21.90 13.32 -2.89
N ALA A 120 21.46 14.10 -1.90
CA ALA A 120 20.10 14.61 -1.85
C ALA A 120 19.76 15.52 -3.06
N VAL A 121 20.70 16.38 -3.46
CA VAL A 121 20.53 17.32 -4.59
C VAL A 121 20.57 16.58 -5.93
N VAL A 122 21.41 15.56 -6.08
CA VAL A 122 21.50 14.72 -7.27
C VAL A 122 20.27 13.83 -7.42
N LEU A 123 19.85 13.13 -6.35
CA LEU A 123 18.64 12.32 -6.37
C LEU A 123 17.39 13.18 -6.62
N GLY A 124 17.33 14.37 -6.00
CA GLY A 124 16.28 15.35 -6.24
C GLY A 124 16.30 15.96 -7.64
N THR A 125 17.28 15.62 -8.49
CA THR A 125 17.50 16.12 -9.87
C THR A 125 17.72 17.63 -9.96
N LEU A 126 18.00 18.29 -8.83
CA LEU A 126 18.10 19.73 -8.73
C LEU A 126 19.47 20.24 -9.21
N GLY A 127 20.55 19.55 -8.80
CA GLY A 127 21.90 19.78 -9.32
C GLY A 127 22.42 21.21 -9.18
N PHE A 128 22.41 21.79 -7.97
CA PHE A 128 22.87 23.18 -7.73
C PHE A 128 24.26 23.50 -8.28
N GLY A 129 25.15 22.50 -8.41
CA GLY A 129 26.46 22.66 -9.04
C GLY A 129 27.50 23.35 -8.16
N ASP A 130 27.20 23.53 -6.87
CA ASP A 130 28.07 24.10 -5.85
C ASP A 130 29.08 23.10 -5.29
N ILE A 131 28.73 21.82 -5.22
CA ILE A 131 29.66 20.72 -4.95
C ILE A 131 29.54 19.70 -6.09
N VAL A 132 30.59 19.56 -6.89
CA VAL A 132 30.57 18.71 -8.09
C VAL A 132 31.68 17.67 -8.07
N PRO A 133 31.40 16.42 -8.50
CA PRO A 133 32.46 15.41 -8.59
C PRO A 133 33.53 15.81 -9.61
N ALA A 134 34.80 15.75 -9.21
CA ALA A 134 35.95 16.02 -10.08
C ALA A 134 36.27 14.82 -10.98
N SER A 135 36.12 13.59 -10.45
CA SER A 135 36.48 12.37 -11.15
C SER A 135 35.38 11.90 -12.12
N GLY A 136 35.78 11.34 -13.27
CA GLY A 136 34.84 10.84 -14.28
C GLY A 136 33.94 9.71 -13.76
N VAL A 137 34.48 8.83 -12.90
CA VAL A 137 33.70 7.73 -12.31
C VAL A 137 32.61 8.26 -11.37
N LEU A 138 32.93 9.20 -10.48
CA LEU A 138 31.92 9.77 -9.58
C LEU A 138 30.86 10.59 -10.32
N ARG A 139 31.23 11.23 -11.45
CA ARG A 139 30.25 11.86 -12.34
C ARG A 139 29.28 10.86 -12.96
N LEU A 140 29.75 9.68 -13.36
CA LEU A 140 28.87 8.61 -13.86
C LEU A 140 27.96 8.06 -12.74
N VAL A 141 28.49 7.90 -11.52
CA VAL A 141 27.68 7.50 -10.35
C VAL A 141 26.58 8.53 -10.08
N ALA A 142 26.92 9.83 -10.07
CA ALA A 142 25.95 10.90 -9.90
C ALA A 142 24.90 10.94 -11.03
N ALA A 143 25.30 10.72 -12.28
CA ALA A 143 24.37 10.60 -13.39
C ALA A 143 23.42 9.41 -13.22
N GLY A 144 23.94 8.26 -12.77
CA GLY A 144 23.13 7.09 -12.43
C GLY A 144 22.16 7.34 -11.28
N GLU A 145 22.60 8.03 -10.23
CA GLU A 145 21.74 8.43 -9.11
C GLU A 145 20.62 9.38 -9.56
N ALA A 146 20.91 10.34 -10.43
CA ALA A 146 19.88 11.22 -10.99
C ALA A 146 18.83 10.44 -11.81
N LEU A 147 19.25 9.45 -12.60
CA LEU A 147 18.33 8.54 -13.31
C LEU A 147 17.48 7.73 -12.33
N VAL A 148 18.07 7.24 -11.23
CA VAL A 148 17.33 6.56 -10.17
C VAL A 148 16.31 7.50 -9.51
N GLY A 149 16.68 8.74 -9.22
CA GLY A 149 15.80 9.76 -8.64
C GLY A 149 14.61 10.06 -9.55
N PHE A 150 14.87 10.29 -10.84
CA PHE A 150 13.82 10.46 -11.85
C PHE A 150 12.91 9.21 -11.94
N GLY A 151 13.50 8.01 -11.91
CA GLY A 151 12.77 6.75 -11.89
C GLY A 151 11.88 6.60 -10.66
N LEU A 152 12.36 6.94 -9.46
CA LEU A 152 11.60 6.91 -8.21
C LEU A 152 10.43 7.88 -8.22
N LEU A 153 10.62 9.11 -8.70
CA LEU A 153 9.54 10.10 -8.83
C LEU A 153 8.45 9.60 -9.80
N THR A 154 8.86 9.13 -10.97
CA THR A 154 7.96 8.58 -11.98
C THR A 154 7.19 7.37 -11.43
N ALA A 155 7.90 6.43 -10.81
CA ALA A 155 7.32 5.23 -10.24
C ALA A 155 6.34 5.53 -9.09
N GLY A 156 6.68 6.49 -8.22
CA GLY A 156 5.80 6.98 -7.17
C GLY A 156 4.50 7.57 -7.70
N MET A 157 4.58 8.39 -8.75
CA MET A 157 3.39 8.96 -9.41
C MET A 157 2.53 7.88 -10.06
N SER A 158 3.13 6.95 -10.80
CA SER A 158 2.41 5.82 -11.41
C SER A 158 1.78 4.92 -10.36
N TRP A 159 2.40 4.75 -9.20
CA TRP A 159 1.85 3.95 -8.11
C TRP A 159 0.58 4.57 -7.52
N VAL A 160 0.56 5.90 -7.33
CA VAL A 160 -0.64 6.65 -6.89
C VAL A 160 -1.78 6.51 -7.91
N GLN A 161 -1.46 6.49 -9.20
CA GLN A 161 -2.47 6.31 -10.26
C GLN A 161 -3.05 4.90 -10.26
N GLN A 162 -2.22 3.88 -10.03
CA GLN A 162 -2.63 2.46 -10.02
C GLN A 162 -3.50 2.11 -8.80
N ILE A 163 -3.25 2.69 -7.63
CA ILE A 163 -4.01 2.36 -6.42
C ILE A 163 -5.45 2.89 -6.44
N THR A 164 -5.70 3.97 -7.18
CA THR A 164 -7.01 4.64 -7.24
C THR A 164 -8.13 3.75 -7.79
N PRO A 165 -8.01 3.10 -8.97
CA PRO A 165 -9.07 2.24 -9.49
C PRO A 165 -9.35 1.03 -8.59
N ALA A 166 -8.35 0.48 -7.90
CA ALA A 166 -8.53 -0.58 -6.92
C ALA A 166 -9.42 -0.13 -5.75
N LEU A 167 -9.16 1.07 -5.21
CA LEU A 167 -10.00 1.68 -4.17
C LEU A 167 -11.43 1.95 -4.67
N GLN A 168 -11.58 2.40 -5.92
CA GLN A 168 -12.90 2.63 -6.53
C GLN A 168 -13.71 1.34 -6.66
N ARG A 169 -13.11 0.25 -7.15
CA ARG A 169 -13.79 -1.06 -7.25
C ARG A 169 -14.20 -1.59 -5.88
N ARG A 170 -13.34 -1.45 -4.87
CA ARG A 170 -13.66 -1.81 -3.48
C ARG A 170 -14.87 -1.05 -2.94
N ARG A 171 -14.90 0.27 -3.14
CA ARG A 171 -16.01 1.14 -2.71
C ARG A 171 -17.30 0.85 -3.47
N SER A 172 -17.21 0.53 -4.76
CA SER A 172 -18.34 0.15 -5.59
C SER A 172 -19.01 -1.13 -5.07
N LEU A 173 -18.22 -2.17 -4.77
CA LEU A 173 -18.73 -3.41 -4.17
C LEU A 173 -19.42 -3.13 -2.83
N ALA A 174 -18.80 -2.32 -1.98
CA ALA A 174 -19.38 -1.98 -0.68
C ALA A 174 -20.70 -1.22 -0.81
N GLY A 175 -20.76 -0.22 -1.70
CA GLY A 175 -21.97 0.55 -1.97
C GLY A 175 -23.09 -0.29 -2.60
N GLU A 176 -22.75 -1.22 -3.50
CA GLU A 176 -23.72 -2.16 -4.08
C GLU A 176 -24.33 -3.07 -3.01
N LEU A 177 -23.50 -3.61 -2.12
CA LEU A 177 -23.97 -4.43 -0.99
C LEU A 177 -24.81 -3.62 0.01
N ASP A 178 -24.46 -2.36 0.31
CA ASP A 178 -25.27 -1.48 1.15
C ASP A 178 -26.64 -1.19 0.52
N ALA A 179 -26.67 -0.89 -0.79
CA ALA A 179 -27.90 -0.67 -1.54
C ALA A 179 -28.81 -1.91 -1.53
N LEU A 180 -28.24 -3.11 -1.75
CA LEU A 180 -28.98 -4.37 -1.65
C LEU A 180 -29.53 -4.63 -0.25
N ALA A 181 -28.75 -4.31 0.80
CA ALA A 181 -29.22 -4.45 2.16
C ALA A 181 -30.35 -3.47 2.49
N ARG A 182 -30.33 -2.25 1.94
CA ARG A 182 -31.41 -1.27 2.13
C ARG A 182 -32.68 -1.66 1.38
N SER A 183 -32.56 -2.14 0.13
CA SER A 183 -33.72 -2.58 -0.65
C SER A 183 -34.41 -3.79 -0.01
N ALA A 184 -33.65 -4.77 0.48
CA ALA A 184 -34.20 -5.93 1.17
C ALA A 184 -34.95 -5.56 2.46
N ARG A 185 -34.45 -4.58 3.23
CA ARG A 185 -35.15 -4.08 4.43
C ARG A 185 -36.45 -3.34 4.07
N ALA A 186 -36.44 -2.53 3.02
CA ALA A 186 -37.63 -1.81 2.56
C ALA A 186 -38.73 -2.77 2.09
N ALA A 187 -38.37 -3.85 1.40
CA ALA A 187 -39.30 -4.89 0.99
C ALA A 187 -39.90 -5.64 2.20
N GLY A 188 -39.08 -5.99 3.20
CA GLY A 188 -39.54 -6.64 4.43
C GLY A 188 -40.49 -5.77 5.27
N SER A 189 -40.25 -4.46 5.35
CA SER A 189 -41.13 -3.54 6.08
C SER A 189 -42.49 -3.30 5.40
N GLY A 190 -42.62 -3.57 4.10
CA GLY A 190 -43.89 -3.47 3.38
C GLY A 190 -44.77 -4.70 3.56
N ALA A 191 -44.17 -5.88 3.74
CA ALA A 191 -44.89 -7.15 3.90
C ALA A 191 -45.60 -7.28 5.27
N GLU A 192 -45.16 -6.54 6.30
CA GLU A 192 -45.84 -6.52 7.61
C GLU A 192 -47.20 -5.78 7.59
N HIS A 193 -47.61 -5.16 6.48
CA HIS A 193 -48.92 -4.49 6.34
C HIS A 193 -49.97 -5.28 5.54
N ASP A 194 -49.60 -6.40 4.90
CA ASP A 194 -50.50 -7.25 4.11
C ASP A 194 -50.63 -8.63 4.81
N GLU A 195 -51.27 -8.67 5.97
CA GLU A 195 -51.70 -9.91 6.64
C GLU A 195 -52.94 -10.48 5.92
N ASP A 196 -52.77 -11.06 4.73
CA ASP A 196 -53.74 -11.97 4.08
C ASP A 196 -53.06 -12.62 2.85
N GLY A 197 -52.23 -13.64 3.05
CA GLY A 197 -51.59 -14.36 1.94
C GLY A 197 -50.88 -15.64 2.37
N ASP A 198 -51.16 -16.73 1.65
CA ASP A 198 -50.79 -18.13 1.92
C ASP A 198 -49.30 -18.37 2.26
N GLU A 199 -49.04 -19.20 3.27
CA GLU A 199 -47.73 -19.45 3.91
C GLU A 199 -46.72 -20.28 3.09
N ASP A 200 -46.99 -20.62 1.82
CA ASP A 200 -46.23 -21.66 1.09
C ASP A 200 -45.47 -21.22 -0.18
N GLU A 201 -45.49 -19.94 -0.60
CA GLU A 201 -44.75 -19.48 -1.78
C GLU A 201 -44.01 -18.14 -1.56
N ASP A 202 -42.73 -18.22 -1.18
CA ASP A 202 -41.58 -17.64 -1.92
C ASP A 202 -40.38 -17.36 -0.98
N ASP A 203 -39.63 -18.42 -0.63
CA ASP A 203 -38.34 -18.33 0.09
C ASP A 203 -37.32 -17.38 -0.60
N ALA A 204 -37.57 -17.00 -1.86
CA ALA A 204 -36.78 -16.05 -2.62
C ALA A 204 -37.12 -14.57 -2.35
N HIS A 205 -38.17 -14.27 -1.58
CA HIS A 205 -38.55 -12.89 -1.27
C HIS A 205 -37.38 -12.11 -0.62
N GLY A 206 -36.97 -11.03 -1.29
CA GLY A 206 -35.87 -10.16 -0.89
C GLY A 206 -34.45 -10.71 -1.17
N LEU A 207 -34.30 -11.76 -1.98
CA LEU A 207 -33.00 -12.11 -2.59
C LEU A 207 -32.79 -11.33 -3.90
N PRO A 208 -31.56 -10.87 -4.19
CA PRO A 208 -31.26 -10.24 -5.46
C PRO A 208 -31.35 -11.26 -6.61
N PRO A 209 -31.67 -10.80 -7.84
CA PRO A 209 -31.66 -11.65 -9.03
C PRO A 209 -30.32 -12.36 -9.24
N LEU A 210 -30.35 -13.53 -9.88
CA LEU A 210 -29.16 -14.34 -10.19
C LEU A 210 -28.00 -13.56 -10.80
N HIS A 211 -28.28 -12.71 -11.79
CA HIS A 211 -27.23 -11.93 -12.48
C HIS A 211 -26.54 -10.94 -11.53
N VAL A 212 -27.26 -10.39 -10.55
CA VAL A 212 -26.68 -9.51 -9.53
C VAL A 212 -25.75 -10.30 -8.62
N ILE A 213 -26.11 -11.54 -8.24
CA ILE A 213 -25.22 -12.40 -7.46
C ILE A 213 -23.95 -12.74 -8.27
N ASP A 214 -24.09 -13.05 -9.55
CA ASP A 214 -22.95 -13.32 -10.44
C ASP A 214 -22.03 -12.09 -10.60
N ASP A 215 -22.58 -10.89 -10.69
CA ASP A 215 -21.81 -9.65 -10.72
C ASP A 215 -21.10 -9.39 -9.38
N LEU A 216 -21.74 -9.70 -8.24
CA LEU A 216 -21.09 -9.67 -6.93
C LEU A 216 -19.91 -10.66 -6.87
N VAL A 217 -20.04 -11.86 -7.43
CA VAL A 217 -18.89 -12.81 -7.51
C VAL A 217 -17.73 -12.16 -8.25
N ARG A 218 -17.99 -11.56 -9.42
CA ARG A 218 -16.96 -10.88 -10.23
C ARG A 218 -16.32 -9.73 -9.45
N SER A 219 -17.11 -8.92 -8.76
CA SER A 219 -16.65 -7.80 -7.95
C SER A 219 -15.81 -8.24 -6.75
N VAL A 220 -16.21 -9.31 -6.03
CA VAL A 220 -15.42 -9.88 -4.93
C VAL A 220 -14.09 -10.43 -5.43
N VAL A 221 -14.09 -11.15 -6.56
CA VAL A 221 -12.86 -11.66 -7.19
C VAL A 221 -11.94 -10.51 -7.61
N ALA A 222 -12.49 -9.45 -8.21
CA ALA A 222 -11.72 -8.28 -8.60
C ALA A 222 -11.10 -7.58 -7.38
N VAL A 223 -11.86 -7.36 -6.31
CA VAL A 223 -11.36 -6.77 -5.06
C VAL A 223 -10.27 -7.64 -4.42
N ARG A 224 -10.40 -8.97 -4.47
CA ARG A 224 -9.36 -9.89 -4.00
C ARG A 224 -8.08 -9.76 -4.80
N VAL A 225 -8.17 -9.75 -6.13
CA VAL A 225 -7.00 -9.57 -7.01
C VAL A 225 -6.35 -8.22 -6.77
N ASP A 226 -7.14 -7.15 -6.64
CA ASP A 226 -6.65 -5.82 -6.34
C ASP A 226 -5.95 -5.74 -4.98
N LEU A 227 -6.52 -6.37 -3.95
CA LEU A 227 -5.89 -6.42 -2.63
C LEU A 227 -4.58 -7.20 -2.68
N TRP A 228 -4.51 -8.29 -3.45
CA TRP A 228 -3.30 -9.08 -3.62
C TRP A 228 -2.19 -8.30 -4.36
N GLN A 229 -2.54 -7.57 -5.42
CA GLN A 229 -1.59 -6.74 -6.19
C GLN A 229 -1.20 -5.45 -5.45
N HIS A 230 -2.12 -4.89 -4.67
CA HIS A 230 -1.98 -3.61 -4.00
C HIS A 230 -2.36 -3.75 -2.51
N ALA A 231 -1.60 -4.54 -1.76
CA ALA A 231 -1.86 -4.79 -0.34
C ALA A 231 -1.88 -3.50 0.51
N GLN A 232 -1.34 -2.39 0.00
CA GLN A 232 -1.38 -1.07 0.66
C GLN A 232 -2.80 -0.49 0.69
N THR A 233 -3.69 -0.92 -0.23
CA THR A 233 -5.12 -0.55 -0.22
C THR A 233 -5.80 -0.97 1.08
N TYR A 234 -5.29 -1.98 1.78
CA TYR A 234 -5.74 -2.38 3.11
C TYR A 234 -5.75 -1.23 4.11
N TYR A 235 -4.74 -0.36 4.07
CA TYR A 235 -4.57 0.74 5.02
C TYR A 235 -5.39 1.98 4.66
N PHE A 236 -6.02 2.00 3.48
CA PHE A 236 -6.97 3.04 3.12
C PHE A 236 -8.30 2.77 3.81
N ARG A 237 -8.70 3.68 4.69
CA ARG A 237 -10.01 3.67 5.33
C ARG A 237 -10.99 4.54 4.58
N ASP A 238 -12.23 4.06 4.52
CA ASP A 238 -13.35 4.83 4.02
C ASP A 238 -14.07 5.52 5.18
N SER A 239 -14.22 6.85 5.06
CA SER A 239 -14.87 7.66 6.09
C SER A 239 -16.40 7.54 6.07
N ASP A 240 -16.95 7.18 4.91
CA ASP A 240 -18.37 6.93 4.72
C ASP A 240 -18.67 5.44 4.94
N PRO A 241 -19.50 5.07 5.93
CA PRO A 241 -19.87 3.69 6.22
C PRO A 241 -20.54 2.96 5.05
N SER A 242 -21.23 3.67 4.15
CA SER A 242 -21.95 3.05 3.03
C SER A 242 -21.04 2.41 1.97
N VAL A 243 -19.78 2.84 1.91
CA VAL A 243 -18.78 2.33 0.96
C VAL A 243 -17.61 1.63 1.69
N ALA A 244 -17.79 1.31 2.97
CA ALA A 244 -16.79 0.67 3.81
C ALA A 244 -16.88 -0.86 3.65
N LEU A 245 -15.81 -1.47 3.11
CA LEU A 245 -15.78 -2.91 2.81
C LEU A 245 -15.96 -3.77 4.08
N ASP A 246 -15.39 -3.33 5.20
CA ASP A 246 -15.51 -4.01 6.50
C ASP A 246 -16.96 -4.18 6.96
N LEU A 247 -17.83 -3.22 6.64
CA LEU A 247 -19.26 -3.30 6.94
C LEU A 247 -20.05 -4.06 5.86
N ALA A 248 -19.54 -4.11 4.64
CA ALA A 248 -20.19 -4.75 3.50
C ALA A 248 -20.00 -6.29 3.46
N LEU A 249 -18.83 -6.81 3.87
CA LEU A 249 -18.53 -8.25 3.80
C LEU A 249 -19.50 -9.15 4.60
N PRO A 250 -19.98 -8.76 5.80
CA PRO A 250 -21.05 -9.49 6.47
C PRO A 250 -22.37 -9.53 5.69
N ILE A 251 -22.69 -8.48 4.92
CA ILE A 251 -23.87 -8.45 4.03
C ILE A 251 -23.69 -9.50 2.93
N ALA A 252 -22.54 -9.50 2.24
CA ALA A 252 -22.24 -10.46 1.18
C ALA A 252 -22.33 -11.91 1.69
N SER A 253 -21.84 -12.17 2.90
CA SER A 253 -21.91 -13.50 3.53
C SER A 253 -23.35 -13.95 3.79
N ARG A 254 -24.23 -13.03 4.25
CA ARG A 254 -25.66 -13.32 4.39
C ARG A 254 -26.35 -13.57 3.04
N VAL A 255 -26.02 -12.79 2.01
CA VAL A 255 -26.55 -13.00 0.65
C VAL A 255 -26.14 -14.38 0.13
N ALA A 256 -24.88 -14.75 0.25
CA ALA A 256 -24.37 -16.07 -0.16
C ALA A 256 -25.07 -17.22 0.60
N HIS A 257 -25.27 -17.07 1.91
CA HIS A 257 -25.94 -18.09 2.72
C HIS A 257 -27.41 -18.26 2.34
N ARG A 258 -28.18 -17.16 2.23
CA ARG A 258 -29.58 -17.20 1.80
C ARG A 258 -29.73 -17.73 0.36
N ALA A 259 -28.84 -17.35 -0.54
CA ALA A 259 -28.89 -17.86 -1.91
C ALA A 259 -28.68 -19.39 -1.96
N CYS A 260 -27.91 -19.97 -1.03
CA CYS A 260 -27.73 -21.42 -0.92
C CYS A 260 -29.01 -22.18 -0.50
N THR A 261 -29.92 -21.54 0.24
CA THR A 261 -31.15 -22.20 0.71
C THR A 261 -32.19 -22.33 -0.40
N VAL A 262 -32.23 -21.37 -1.34
CA VAL A 262 -33.17 -21.36 -2.46
C VAL A 262 -32.65 -22.21 -3.64
N PRO A 263 -33.39 -23.23 -4.12
CA PRO A 263 -32.93 -24.13 -5.17
C PRO A 263 -32.46 -23.42 -6.46
N SER A 264 -33.18 -22.38 -6.90
CA SER A 264 -32.85 -21.61 -8.11
C SER A 264 -31.57 -20.77 -7.97
N HIS A 265 -31.20 -20.36 -6.75
CA HIS A 265 -30.05 -19.49 -6.47
C HIS A 265 -28.83 -20.24 -5.92
N ARG A 266 -28.98 -21.53 -5.62
CA ARG A 266 -27.99 -22.32 -4.88
C ARG A 266 -26.60 -22.29 -5.48
N ASP A 267 -26.49 -22.43 -6.80
CA ASP A 267 -25.19 -22.43 -7.47
C ASP A 267 -24.49 -21.06 -7.41
N ALA A 268 -25.24 -19.97 -7.68
CA ALA A 268 -24.73 -18.61 -7.56
C ALA A 268 -24.32 -18.29 -6.12
N GLY A 269 -25.10 -18.72 -5.13
CA GLY A 269 -24.77 -18.61 -3.71
C GLY A 269 -23.47 -19.34 -3.33
N ARG A 270 -23.26 -20.56 -3.85
CA ARG A 270 -22.02 -21.31 -3.64
C ARG A 270 -20.81 -20.61 -4.28
N ARG A 271 -20.95 -20.09 -5.50
CA ARG A 271 -19.86 -19.36 -6.19
C ARG A 271 -19.49 -18.07 -5.44
N LEU A 272 -20.47 -17.33 -4.93
CA LEU A 272 -20.22 -16.17 -4.07
C LEU A 272 -19.54 -16.58 -2.76
N GLY A 273 -20.00 -17.66 -2.12
CA GLY A 273 -19.38 -18.21 -0.92
C GLY A 273 -17.90 -18.51 -1.11
N VAL A 274 -17.55 -19.25 -2.17
CA VAL A 274 -16.14 -19.57 -2.50
C VAL A 274 -15.32 -18.31 -2.76
N ALA A 275 -15.86 -17.33 -3.50
CA ALA A 275 -15.14 -16.08 -3.76
C ALA A 275 -14.85 -15.30 -2.46
N LEU A 276 -15.80 -15.29 -1.52
CA LEU A 276 -15.63 -14.66 -0.20
C LEU A 276 -14.65 -15.44 0.69
N ASP A 277 -14.64 -16.78 0.62
CA ASP A 277 -13.68 -17.61 1.35
C ASP A 277 -12.24 -17.31 0.89
N LEU A 278 -12.01 -17.25 -0.42
CA LEU A 278 -10.71 -16.88 -1.00
C LEU A 278 -10.27 -15.45 -0.62
N LEU A 279 -11.21 -14.52 -0.49
CA LEU A 279 -10.90 -13.17 0.01
C LEU A 279 -10.55 -13.18 1.50
N ALA A 280 -11.25 -13.98 2.30
CA ALA A 280 -10.95 -14.15 3.72
C ALA A 280 -9.59 -14.81 3.93
N GLU A 281 -9.24 -15.84 3.17
CA GLU A 281 -7.91 -16.47 3.19
C GLU A 281 -6.81 -15.42 2.95
N LEU A 282 -6.96 -14.60 1.90
CA LEU A 282 -6.01 -13.52 1.60
C LEU A 282 -5.89 -12.52 2.76
N LEU A 283 -7.01 -12.08 3.34
CA LEU A 283 -7.02 -11.15 4.48
C LEU A 283 -6.33 -11.76 5.71
N ALA A 284 -6.60 -13.03 5.99
CA ALA A 284 -6.03 -13.75 7.13
C ALA A 284 -4.51 -13.95 6.97
N GLU A 285 -4.06 -14.31 5.76
CA GLU A 285 -2.64 -14.52 5.47
C GLU A 285 -1.82 -13.22 5.57
N GLN A 286 -2.35 -12.11 5.04
CA GLN A 286 -1.55 -10.90 4.86
C GLN A 286 -1.74 -9.84 5.94
N HIS A 287 -2.90 -9.77 6.59
CA HIS A 287 -3.26 -8.61 7.39
C HIS A 287 -3.85 -8.92 8.77
N VAL A 288 -4.74 -9.90 8.87
CA VAL A 288 -5.47 -10.24 10.10
C VAL A 288 -5.32 -11.72 10.48
N PRO A 289 -4.09 -12.16 10.83
CA PRO A 289 -3.81 -13.57 11.10
C PRO A 289 -4.58 -14.13 12.29
N GLY A 290 -4.82 -15.44 12.25
CA GLY A 290 -5.42 -16.24 13.33
C GLY A 290 -6.51 -17.19 12.84
N GLU A 291 -6.95 -18.08 13.72
CA GLU A 291 -7.87 -19.18 13.42
C GLU A 291 -9.33 -18.71 13.31
N GLY A 292 -10.14 -19.50 12.58
CA GLY A 292 -11.58 -19.29 12.45
C GLY A 292 -12.07 -19.41 11.01
N ASP A 293 -13.38 -19.43 10.86
CA ASP A 293 -14.07 -19.42 9.57
C ASP A 293 -14.02 -18.02 8.90
N ARG A 294 -14.54 -17.94 7.67
CA ARG A 294 -14.67 -16.70 6.91
C ARG A 294 -15.25 -15.55 7.74
N ASP A 295 -16.34 -15.80 8.46
CA ASP A 295 -17.05 -14.76 9.20
C ASP A 295 -16.20 -14.27 10.40
N ALA A 296 -15.42 -15.15 11.02
CA ALA A 296 -14.44 -14.77 12.04
C ALA A 296 -13.30 -13.92 11.46
N VAL A 297 -12.83 -14.20 10.24
CA VAL A 297 -11.86 -13.33 9.55
C VAL A 297 -12.47 -11.96 9.27
N PHE A 298 -13.68 -11.90 8.72
CA PHE A 298 -14.35 -10.62 8.42
C PHE A 298 -14.64 -9.80 9.68
N ARG A 299 -15.00 -10.42 10.80
CA ARG A 299 -15.12 -9.72 12.10
C ARG A 299 -13.79 -9.14 12.57
N ARG A 300 -12.68 -9.87 12.43
CA ARG A 300 -11.35 -9.34 12.77
C ARG A 300 -10.92 -8.22 11.86
N TYR A 301 -11.21 -8.33 10.56
CA TYR A 301 -11.00 -7.24 9.61
C TYR A 301 -11.80 -6.00 10.02
N ALA A 302 -13.09 -6.14 10.32
CA ALA A 302 -13.90 -5.03 10.80
C ALA A 302 -13.42 -4.44 12.13
N ALA A 303 -12.94 -5.27 13.05
CA ALA A 303 -12.35 -4.81 14.30
C ALA A 303 -11.02 -4.04 14.08
N ASP A 304 -10.17 -4.47 13.16
CA ASP A 304 -8.93 -3.74 12.83
C ASP A 304 -9.23 -2.41 12.13
N GLN A 305 -10.31 -2.35 11.35
CA GLN A 305 -10.80 -1.15 10.67
C GLN A 305 -11.72 -0.27 11.53
N ALA A 306 -12.07 -0.72 12.75
CA ALA A 306 -13.01 -0.02 13.62
C ALA A 306 -12.49 1.36 14.05
N ARG A 307 -13.45 2.24 14.39
CA ARG A 307 -13.19 3.60 14.89
C ARG A 307 -12.82 3.57 16.37
#